data_AF-A0A9D1ULW9-F1
#
_entry.id   AF-A0A9D1ULW9-F1
#
_cell.length_a   1.000
_cell.length_b   1.000
_cell.length_c   1.000
_cell.angle_alpha   90.00
_cell.angle_beta   90.00
_cell.angle_gamma   90.00
#
_symmetry.space_group_name_H-M   'P 1'
#
loop_
_entity.id
_entity.type
_entity.pdbx_description
1 polymer ?
#
loop_
_entity_poly.entity_id
_entity_poly.type
_entity_poly.pdbx_seq_one_letter_code
_entity_poly.pdbx_strand_id
1 'polypeptide(L)'
;MVDIIEILDGVPVASDQGNIAFCSVTMLEGPDREGNTRRILIDSAHVGRRPQLVDSLAKRGLTTQDIDYVVATHAHWDHMQNNDLFTDATVLMHADERRYAHNPAVDDWATPSWTGYLVEQLKLQEVGEGHEIIPGVTIMDMPGHSVGTIGVSVETPEGLAVMTSDAIHLGSVAQSGINPLIFWDEKQSEQSINRIKKRADIIYPGHDAPFRVLADGGIEYLREPQMAVAGITPTVIDVGDALPNVMMPGRHDEQNQNLWRETAAQRIADVVPRKYLDGAAPVPQSEWDHQ
;
A
#
# COMPACT_ATOMS: atom_id res chain seq x y z
N MET A 1 4.83 16.37 20.27
CA MET A 1 3.47 15.96 19.87
C MET A 1 3.61 15.32 18.51
N VAL A 2 2.84 14.27 18.25
CA VAL A 2 2.80 13.62 16.93
C VAL A 2 1.48 14.00 16.29
N ASP A 3 1.55 14.61 15.12
CA ASP A 3 0.38 14.98 14.32
C ASP A 3 0.03 13.81 13.38
N ILE A 4 -1.26 13.47 13.32
CA ILE A 4 -1.79 12.44 12.41
C ILE A 4 -2.46 13.15 11.23
N ILE A 5 -2.01 12.85 10.02
CA ILE A 5 -2.39 13.56 8.81
C ILE A 5 -2.86 12.54 7.78
N GLU A 6 -4.14 12.56 7.42
CA GLU A 6 -4.68 11.75 6.35
C GLU A 6 -4.21 12.30 4.98
N ILE A 7 -3.45 11.50 4.24
CA ILE A 7 -2.88 11.86 2.93
C ILE A 7 -3.82 11.41 1.81
N LEU A 8 -4.35 10.20 1.92
CA LEU A 8 -5.36 9.63 1.04
C LEU A 8 -6.42 8.89 1.86
N ASP A 9 -7.68 9.11 1.50
CA ASP A 9 -8.82 8.45 2.13
C ASP A 9 -8.89 6.97 1.71
N GLY A 10 -9.15 6.10 2.69
CA GLY A 10 -9.63 4.75 2.45
C GLY A 10 -11.10 4.77 2.06
N VAL A 11 -11.49 4.02 1.04
CA VAL A 11 -12.86 4.01 0.51
C VAL A 11 -13.30 2.59 0.19
N PRO A 12 -14.41 2.11 0.78
CA PRO A 12 -14.89 0.73 0.60
C PRO A 12 -15.74 0.61 -0.67
N VAL A 13 -15.15 0.88 -1.82
CA VAL A 13 -15.83 0.82 -3.12
C VAL A 13 -15.49 -0.46 -3.87
N ALA A 14 -16.51 -1.10 -4.43
CA ALA A 14 -16.39 -2.30 -5.24
C ALA A 14 -17.12 -2.16 -6.58
N SER A 15 -16.70 -2.95 -7.56
CA SER A 15 -17.30 -3.04 -8.89
C SER A 15 -17.46 -4.52 -9.29
N ASP A 16 -18.42 -4.82 -10.16
CA ASP A 16 -18.57 -6.11 -10.82
C ASP A 16 -17.47 -6.40 -11.85
N GLN A 17 -16.69 -5.38 -12.23
CA GLN A 17 -15.56 -5.49 -13.15
C GLN A 17 -14.21 -5.67 -12.44
N GLY A 18 -14.17 -5.59 -11.11
CA GLY A 18 -12.95 -5.79 -10.32
C GLY A 18 -12.91 -5.01 -9.02
N ASN A 19 -11.84 -5.24 -8.24
CA ASN A 19 -11.59 -4.51 -7.01
C ASN A 19 -10.87 -3.19 -7.31
N ILE A 20 -11.39 -2.09 -6.77
CA ILE A 20 -10.78 -0.76 -6.87
C ILE A 20 -9.75 -0.56 -5.75
N ALA A 21 -10.03 -1.11 -4.55
CA ALA A 21 -9.14 -1.16 -3.39
C ALA A 21 -8.46 0.18 -3.04
N PHE A 22 -9.26 1.21 -2.78
CA PHE A 22 -8.73 2.48 -2.32
C PHE A 22 -8.39 2.42 -0.83
N CYS A 23 -7.14 2.07 -0.52
CA CYS A 23 -6.66 2.03 0.87
C CYS A 23 -6.39 3.44 1.44
N SER A 24 -6.44 3.58 2.76
CA SER A 24 -6.00 4.76 3.49
C SER A 24 -4.48 4.93 3.37
N VAL A 25 -4.02 6.17 3.26
CA VAL A 25 -2.61 6.53 3.45
C VAL A 25 -2.55 7.63 4.50
N THR A 26 -1.84 7.35 5.59
CA THR A 26 -1.73 8.26 6.74
C THR A 26 -0.27 8.64 6.95
N MET A 27 -0.01 9.91 7.22
CA MET A 27 1.32 10.39 7.59
C MET A 27 1.31 10.82 9.06
N LEU A 28 2.35 10.42 9.78
CA LEU A 28 2.66 10.93 11.10
C LEU A 28 3.80 11.92 11.01
N GLU A 29 3.67 13.08 11.68
CA GLU A 29 4.74 14.06 11.80
C GLU A 29 5.04 14.34 13.28
N GLY A 30 6.30 14.19 13.69
CA GLY A 30 6.68 14.41 15.09
C GLY A 30 8.18 14.44 15.32
N PRO A 31 8.66 14.95 16.47
CA PRO A 31 10.08 15.03 16.77
C PRO A 31 10.67 13.66 17.13
N ASP A 32 11.86 13.37 16.64
CA ASP A 32 12.70 12.29 17.17
C ASP A 32 13.31 12.66 18.53
N ARG A 33 14.13 11.76 19.09
CA ARG A 33 14.80 11.98 20.39
C ARG A 33 15.81 13.13 20.39
N GLU A 34 16.28 13.56 19.21
CA GLU A 34 17.19 14.68 19.03
C GLU A 34 16.43 16.00 18.77
N GLY A 35 15.11 15.93 18.62
CA GLY A 35 14.25 17.07 18.34
C GLY A 35 14.10 17.39 16.85
N ASN A 36 14.62 16.55 15.95
CA ASN A 36 14.42 16.73 14.52
C ASN A 36 13.03 16.22 14.12
N THR A 37 12.30 16.96 13.30
CA THR A 37 11.02 16.50 12.74
C THR A 37 11.24 15.28 11.86
N ARG A 38 10.43 14.24 12.08
CA ARG A 38 10.35 13.03 11.26
C ARG A 38 8.97 12.87 10.66
N ARG A 39 8.93 12.35 9.44
CA ARG A 39 7.72 12.02 8.70
C ARG A 39 7.66 10.54 8.41
N ILE A 40 6.59 9.91 8.88
CA ILE A 40 6.36 8.47 8.75
C ILE A 40 5.09 8.31 7.93
N LEU A 41 5.21 7.79 6.71
CA LEU A 41 4.07 7.43 5.88
C LEU A 41 3.65 5.99 6.20
N ILE A 42 2.37 5.73 6.32
CA ILE A 42 1.80 4.41 6.57
C ILE A 42 1.03 4.02 5.32
N ASP A 43 1.53 2.97 4.67
CA ASP A 43 1.17 2.53 3.33
C ASP A 43 1.41 3.61 2.25
N SER A 44 1.26 3.22 0.99
CA SER A 44 1.52 4.09 -0.17
C SER A 44 0.49 3.96 -1.29
N ALA A 45 -0.60 3.22 -1.07
CA ALA A 45 -1.63 2.94 -2.07
C ALA A 45 -1.16 2.15 -3.30
N HIS A 46 -2.11 1.70 -4.13
CA HIS A 46 -1.81 1.16 -5.47
C HIS A 46 -1.33 2.24 -6.45
N VAL A 47 -0.67 1.81 -7.54
CA VAL A 47 -0.14 2.71 -8.58
C VAL A 47 -1.20 3.62 -9.22
N GLY A 48 -2.47 3.21 -9.20
CA GLY A 48 -3.59 4.01 -9.73
C GLY A 48 -3.86 5.29 -8.94
N ARG A 49 -3.37 5.40 -7.70
CA ARG A 49 -3.47 6.61 -6.86
C ARG A 49 -2.17 7.41 -6.81
N ARG A 50 -1.16 7.07 -7.61
CA ARG A 50 0.17 7.71 -7.57
C ARG A 50 0.12 9.22 -7.77
N PRO A 51 -0.59 9.78 -8.78
CA PRO A 51 -0.69 11.23 -8.92
C PRO A 51 -1.34 11.89 -7.71
N GLN A 52 -2.40 11.29 -7.16
CA GLN A 52 -3.12 11.80 -5.99
C GLN A 52 -2.24 11.78 -4.74
N LEU A 53 -1.44 10.73 -4.55
CA LEU A 53 -0.47 10.65 -3.46
C LEU A 53 0.55 11.80 -3.52
N VAL A 54 1.17 11.97 -4.69
CA VAL A 54 2.17 13.04 -4.92
C VAL A 54 1.53 14.42 -4.76
N ASP A 55 0.35 14.65 -5.34
CA ASP A 55 -0.38 15.91 -5.22
C ASP A 55 -0.80 16.20 -3.79
N SER A 56 -1.21 15.19 -3.02
CA SER A 56 -1.57 15.34 -1.60
C SER A 56 -0.35 15.73 -0.75
N LEU A 57 0.83 15.20 -1.03
CA LEU A 57 2.09 15.65 -0.40
C LEU A 57 2.44 17.09 -0.84
N ALA A 58 2.35 17.39 -2.13
CA ALA A 58 2.69 18.70 -2.69
C ALA A 58 1.78 19.82 -2.16
N LYS A 59 0.49 19.56 -1.93
CA LYS A 59 -0.45 20.49 -1.28
C LYS A 59 -0.01 20.89 0.14
N ARG A 60 0.87 20.10 0.76
CA ARG A 60 1.46 20.34 2.08
C ARG A 60 2.89 20.89 1.99
N GLY A 61 3.35 21.22 0.78
CA GLY A 61 4.72 21.68 0.53
C GLY A 61 5.77 20.57 0.65
N LEU A 62 5.37 19.30 0.56
CA LEU A 62 6.24 18.14 0.70
C LEU A 62 6.46 17.45 -0.64
N THR A 63 7.59 16.79 -0.76
CA THR A 63 7.96 15.86 -1.82
C THR A 63 8.13 14.46 -1.25
N THR A 64 8.34 13.46 -2.10
CA THR A 64 8.60 12.08 -1.63
C THR A 64 9.94 11.94 -0.91
N GLN A 65 10.86 12.89 -1.09
CA GLN A 65 12.17 12.94 -0.42
C GLN A 65 12.08 13.46 1.03
N ASP A 66 10.96 14.13 1.38
CA ASP A 66 10.74 14.64 2.72
C ASP A 66 10.23 13.57 3.71
N ILE A 67 9.99 12.34 3.22
CA ILE A 67 9.52 11.21 4.01
C ILE A 67 10.73 10.42 4.54
N ASP A 68 10.84 10.28 5.86
CA ASP A 68 11.94 9.55 6.50
C ASP A 68 11.69 8.04 6.56
N TYR A 69 10.43 7.65 6.79
CA TYR A 69 10.02 6.25 6.94
C TYR A 69 8.73 5.96 6.18
N VAL A 70 8.65 4.76 5.61
CA VAL A 70 7.40 4.20 5.08
C VAL A 70 7.11 2.90 5.82
N VAL A 71 6.00 2.81 6.53
CA VAL A 71 5.52 1.55 7.11
C VAL A 71 4.73 0.82 6.04
N ALA A 72 5.29 -0.26 5.51
CA ALA A 72 4.57 -1.19 4.65
C ALA A 72 3.82 -2.18 5.54
N THR A 73 2.55 -1.90 5.80
CA THR A 73 1.77 -2.64 6.81
C THR A 73 1.61 -4.11 6.47
N HIS A 74 1.45 -4.40 5.18
CA HIS A 74 1.47 -5.75 4.62
C HIS A 74 1.79 -5.68 3.11
N ALA A 75 1.90 -6.83 2.44
CA ALA A 75 2.40 -6.94 1.07
C ALA A 75 1.33 -6.86 -0.03
N HIS A 76 0.10 -6.46 0.28
CA HIS A 76 -0.94 -6.34 -0.74
C HIS A 76 -0.70 -5.18 -1.70
N TRP A 77 -1.07 -5.42 -2.95
CA TRP A 77 -0.86 -4.52 -4.07
C TRP A 77 -1.41 -3.11 -3.83
N ASP A 78 -2.53 -3.01 -3.13
CA ASP A 78 -3.21 -1.77 -2.83
C ASP A 78 -2.60 -0.98 -1.69
N HIS A 79 -1.67 -1.55 -0.92
CA HIS A 79 -1.02 -0.86 0.20
C HIS A 79 0.43 -0.45 -0.10
N MET A 80 1.15 -1.15 -0.97
CA MET A 80 2.62 -0.96 -1.06
C MET A 80 3.19 -0.62 -2.44
N GLN A 81 2.36 -0.54 -3.47
CA GLN A 81 2.82 -0.41 -4.86
C GLN A 81 3.48 0.93 -5.22
N ASN A 82 3.35 1.96 -4.38
CA ASN A 82 4.07 3.22 -4.58
C ASN A 82 5.31 3.38 -3.67
N ASN A 83 5.74 2.31 -2.99
CA ASN A 83 6.94 2.36 -2.15
C ASN A 83 8.21 2.73 -2.96
N ASP A 84 8.22 2.49 -4.27
CA ASP A 84 9.31 2.88 -5.19
C ASP A 84 9.53 4.40 -5.29
N LEU A 85 8.55 5.21 -4.88
CA LEU A 85 8.66 6.68 -4.91
C LEU A 85 9.51 7.26 -3.77
N PHE A 86 9.68 6.52 -2.68
CA PHE A 86 10.27 6.99 -1.43
C PHE A 86 11.70 6.47 -1.26
N THR A 87 12.56 6.79 -2.22
CA THR A 87 13.92 6.22 -2.31
C THR A 87 14.85 6.59 -1.16
N ASP A 88 14.61 7.72 -0.49
CA ASP A 88 15.40 8.18 0.65
C ASP A 88 14.88 7.61 1.98
N ALA A 89 13.61 7.22 2.01
CA ALA A 89 12.93 6.69 3.18
C ALA A 89 13.43 5.28 3.52
N THR A 90 13.43 4.94 4.81
CA THR A 90 13.58 3.55 5.25
C THR A 90 12.21 2.88 5.26
N VAL A 91 12.06 1.79 4.54
CA VAL A 91 10.81 1.02 4.53
C VAL A 91 10.82 0.04 5.69
N LEU A 92 9.84 0.18 6.59
CA LEU A 92 9.64 -0.69 7.75
C LEU A 92 8.61 -1.75 7.39
N MET A 93 8.97 -3.03 7.52
CA MET A 93 8.08 -4.16 7.20
C MET A 93 8.30 -5.30 8.19
N HIS A 94 7.27 -6.09 8.45
CA HIS A 94 7.43 -7.29 9.27
C HIS A 94 8.28 -8.35 8.54
N ALA A 95 9.17 -9.01 9.27
CA ALA A 95 10.05 -10.04 8.68
C ALA A 95 9.25 -11.20 8.05
N ASP A 96 8.13 -11.59 8.66
CA ASP A 96 7.29 -12.68 8.16
C ASP A 96 6.55 -12.26 6.89
N GLU A 97 6.15 -11.00 6.80
CA GLU A 97 5.50 -10.46 5.62
C GLU A 97 6.45 -10.39 4.43
N ARG A 98 7.69 -9.90 4.67
CA ARG A 98 8.76 -9.93 3.66
C ARG A 98 8.96 -11.34 3.13
N ARG A 99 9.05 -12.34 4.02
CA ARG A 99 9.23 -13.74 3.61
C ARG A 99 8.05 -14.26 2.81
N TYR A 100 6.83 -13.94 3.23
CA TYR A 100 5.60 -14.34 2.55
C TYR A 100 5.48 -13.71 1.15
N ALA A 101 5.89 -12.46 0.97
CA ALA A 101 5.87 -11.77 -0.32
C ALA A 101 6.69 -12.45 -1.43
N HIS A 102 7.68 -13.29 -1.07
CA HIS A 102 8.46 -14.09 -2.04
C HIS A 102 7.74 -15.36 -2.51
N ASN A 103 6.80 -15.87 -1.72
CA ASN A 103 6.07 -17.09 -2.03
C ASN A 103 4.66 -17.03 -1.38
N PRO A 104 3.79 -16.13 -1.88
CA PRO A 104 2.43 -16.02 -1.37
C PRO A 104 1.64 -17.29 -1.65
N ALA A 105 0.52 -17.48 -0.93
CA ALA A 105 -0.39 -18.59 -1.19
C ALA A 105 -0.92 -18.52 -2.63
N VAL A 106 -1.24 -19.67 -3.23
CA VAL A 106 -1.64 -19.75 -4.66
C VAL A 106 -2.95 -19.01 -4.93
N ASP A 107 -3.82 -18.93 -3.93
CA ASP A 107 -5.12 -18.26 -3.95
C ASP A 107 -5.07 -16.82 -3.41
N ASP A 108 -3.90 -16.36 -2.96
CA ASP A 108 -3.67 -14.96 -2.63
C ASP A 108 -3.52 -14.15 -3.92
N TRP A 109 -4.64 -13.56 -4.33
CA TRP A 109 -4.71 -12.67 -5.48
C TRP A 109 -4.21 -11.25 -5.17
N ALA A 110 -4.05 -10.90 -3.89
CA ALA A 110 -3.70 -9.56 -3.44
C ALA A 110 -2.18 -9.36 -3.28
N THR A 111 -1.41 -10.44 -3.14
CA THR A 111 0.06 -10.42 -3.20
C THR A 111 0.54 -11.01 -4.53
N PRO A 112 0.72 -10.22 -5.61
CA PRO A 112 1.27 -10.73 -6.86
C PRO A 112 2.62 -11.43 -6.65
N SER A 113 2.90 -12.48 -7.44
CA SER A 113 4.11 -13.30 -7.27
C SER A 113 5.44 -12.55 -7.48
N TRP A 114 5.40 -11.34 -8.05
CA TRP A 114 6.56 -10.46 -8.21
C TRP A 114 6.76 -9.48 -7.05
N THR A 115 5.87 -9.45 -6.05
CA THR A 115 5.96 -8.52 -4.92
C THR A 115 7.27 -8.69 -4.15
N GLY A 116 7.70 -9.92 -3.89
CA GLY A 116 8.99 -10.19 -3.23
C GLY A 116 10.18 -9.54 -3.95
N TYR A 117 10.21 -9.55 -5.29
CA TYR A 117 11.28 -8.86 -6.03
C TYR A 117 11.27 -7.35 -5.80
N LEU A 118 10.09 -6.73 -5.74
CA LEU A 118 9.93 -5.29 -5.47
C LEU A 118 10.38 -4.94 -4.05
N VAL A 119 10.01 -5.75 -3.05
CA VAL A 119 10.41 -5.55 -1.65
C VAL A 119 11.94 -5.50 -1.51
N GLU A 120 12.66 -6.36 -2.21
CA GLU A 120 14.12 -6.41 -2.16
C GLU A 120 14.83 -5.23 -2.86
N GLN A 121 14.10 -4.40 -3.62
CA GLN A 121 14.67 -3.16 -4.18
C GLN A 121 14.60 -1.98 -3.20
N LEU A 122 13.86 -2.12 -2.09
CA LEU A 122 13.63 -1.05 -1.12
C LEU A 122 14.77 -0.95 -0.10
N LYS A 123 14.95 0.22 0.50
CA LYS A 123 15.79 0.40 1.70
C LYS A 123 15.06 -0.16 2.92
N LEU A 124 15.04 -1.48 3.03
CA LEU A 124 14.22 -2.22 3.97
C LEU A 124 14.87 -2.33 5.37
N GLN A 125 14.05 -2.18 6.40
CA GLN A 125 14.34 -2.58 7.78
C GLN A 125 13.20 -3.46 8.29
N GLU A 126 13.56 -4.65 8.78
CA GLU A 126 12.59 -5.54 9.41
C GLU A 126 12.23 -5.05 10.82
N VAL A 127 10.93 -5.05 11.14
CA VAL A 127 10.38 -4.59 12.43
C VAL A 127 9.32 -5.56 12.95
N GLY A 128 8.87 -5.35 14.19
CA GLY A 128 7.79 -6.11 14.82
C GLY A 128 7.29 -5.43 16.10
N GLU A 129 6.47 -6.12 16.88
CA GLU A 129 5.78 -5.59 18.05
C GLU A 129 6.70 -4.76 18.96
N GLY A 130 6.26 -3.54 19.28
CA GLY A 130 6.93 -2.64 20.21
C GLY A 130 8.15 -1.92 19.63
N HIS A 131 8.49 -2.11 18.34
CA HIS A 131 9.51 -1.29 17.69
C HIS A 131 9.08 0.19 17.70
N GLU A 132 9.84 1.04 18.40
CA GLU A 132 9.60 2.49 18.47
C GLU A 132 10.28 3.20 17.28
N ILE A 133 9.49 3.81 16.40
CA ILE A 133 9.99 4.55 15.23
C ILE A 133 10.52 5.92 15.67
N ILE A 134 9.68 6.64 16.42
CA ILE A 134 10.00 7.88 17.15
C ILE A 134 9.26 7.85 18.49
N PRO A 135 9.61 8.70 19.48
CA PRO A 135 8.95 8.69 20.79
C PRO A 135 7.42 8.75 20.69
N GLY A 136 6.74 7.75 21.25
CA GLY A 136 5.28 7.66 21.25
C GLY A 136 4.65 7.09 19.96
N VAL A 137 5.46 6.65 18.99
CA VAL A 137 5.02 5.95 17.77
C VAL A 137 5.65 4.57 17.70
N THR A 138 4.83 3.52 17.83
CA THR A 138 5.29 2.13 17.92
C THR A 138 4.59 1.21 16.94
N ILE A 139 5.29 0.17 16.50
CA ILE A 139 4.74 -0.93 15.70
C ILE A 139 3.91 -1.86 16.59
N MET A 140 2.79 -2.34 16.06
CA MET A 140 1.88 -3.29 16.72
C MET A 140 1.57 -4.44 15.76
N ASP A 141 1.83 -5.69 16.14
CA ASP A 141 1.71 -6.87 15.26
C ASP A 141 0.26 -7.32 15.17
N MET A 142 -0.38 -7.26 14.01
CA MET A 142 -1.80 -7.56 13.85
C MET A 142 -2.04 -8.72 12.88
N PRO A 143 -1.41 -9.89 13.07
CA PRO A 143 -1.48 -10.97 12.10
C PRO A 143 -2.91 -11.50 11.92
N GLY A 144 -3.18 -12.07 10.76
CA GLY A 144 -4.44 -12.73 10.43
C GLY A 144 -4.94 -12.38 9.05
N HIS A 145 -5.04 -11.08 8.73
CA HIS A 145 -5.30 -10.62 7.36
C HIS A 145 -4.19 -11.13 6.43
N SER A 146 -2.93 -10.83 6.76
CA SER A 146 -1.74 -11.52 6.26
C SER A 146 -0.88 -12.00 7.44
N VAL A 147 0.19 -12.76 7.15
CA VAL A 147 1.02 -13.38 8.19
C VAL A 147 1.76 -12.36 9.07
N GLY A 148 2.21 -11.26 8.47
CA GLY A 148 3.00 -10.23 9.12
C GLY A 148 2.35 -8.86 9.02
N THR A 149 1.02 -8.79 8.98
CA THR A 149 0.31 -7.52 9.05
C THR A 149 0.75 -6.78 10.31
N ILE A 150 1.21 -5.53 10.15
CA ILE A 150 1.55 -4.62 11.24
C ILE A 150 0.70 -3.36 11.14
N GLY A 151 0.39 -2.78 12.29
CA GLY A 151 -0.15 -1.43 12.41
C GLY A 151 0.78 -0.51 13.18
N VAL A 152 0.36 0.74 13.33
CA VAL A 152 1.12 1.77 14.06
C VAL A 152 0.25 2.33 15.18
N SER A 153 0.77 2.35 16.39
CA SER A 153 0.15 2.93 17.57
C SER A 153 0.78 4.28 17.89
N VAL A 154 -0.06 5.28 18.17
CA VAL A 154 0.36 6.66 18.48
C VAL A 154 -0.37 7.16 19.71
N GLU A 155 0.40 7.60 20.71
CA GLU A 155 -0.15 8.26 21.89
C GLU A 155 -0.58 9.69 21.53
N THR A 156 -1.86 10.00 21.65
CA THR A 156 -2.42 11.32 21.38
C THR A 156 -3.09 11.91 22.64
N PRO A 157 -3.33 13.23 22.70
CA PRO A 157 -4.12 13.83 23.78
C PRO A 157 -5.55 13.27 23.89
N GLU A 158 -6.07 12.68 22.81
CA GLU A 158 -7.42 12.09 22.74
C GLU A 158 -7.43 10.59 23.06
N GLY A 159 -6.28 10.00 23.39
CA GLY A 159 -6.11 8.57 23.65
C GLY A 159 -5.17 7.88 22.65
N LEU A 160 -5.15 6.55 22.68
CA LEU A 160 -4.34 5.73 21.78
C LEU A 160 -5.00 5.66 20.41
N ALA A 161 -4.37 6.31 19.42
CA ALA A 161 -4.74 6.15 18.02
C ALA A 161 -3.98 4.97 17.41
N VAL A 162 -4.68 4.13 16.65
CA VAL A 162 -4.08 2.97 15.99
C VAL A 162 -4.43 2.97 14.52
N MET A 163 -3.40 3.02 13.66
CA MET A 163 -3.51 2.76 12.23
C MET A 163 -3.48 1.26 12.02
N THR A 164 -4.62 0.69 11.67
CA THR A 164 -4.84 -0.77 11.70
C THR A 164 -4.65 -1.44 10.35
N SER A 165 -4.53 -0.65 9.26
CA SER A 165 -4.53 -1.19 7.90
C SER A 165 -5.69 -2.20 7.75
N ASP A 166 -5.43 -3.38 7.21
CA ASP A 166 -6.47 -4.36 6.92
C ASP A 166 -6.78 -5.34 8.06
N ALA A 167 -6.09 -5.24 9.20
CA ALA A 167 -6.50 -5.95 10.42
C ALA A 167 -7.90 -5.50 10.89
N ILE A 168 -8.21 -4.21 10.73
CA ILE A 168 -9.56 -3.64 10.76
C ILE A 168 -9.65 -2.64 9.60
N HIS A 169 -10.15 -3.08 8.45
CA HIS A 169 -10.29 -2.22 7.27
C HIS A 169 -11.59 -1.40 7.25
N LEU A 170 -12.60 -1.76 8.05
CA LEU A 170 -13.92 -1.10 8.10
C LEU A 170 -14.46 -0.98 9.53
N GLY A 171 -15.33 -0.01 9.76
CA GLY A 171 -16.12 0.08 11.00
C GLY A 171 -16.94 -1.19 11.27
N SER A 172 -17.48 -1.81 10.21
CA SER A 172 -18.25 -3.07 10.30
C SER A 172 -17.41 -4.27 10.77
N VAL A 173 -16.11 -4.30 10.48
CA VAL A 173 -15.18 -5.31 10.99
C VAL A 173 -14.96 -5.12 12.49
N ALA A 174 -14.78 -3.87 12.94
CA ALA A 174 -14.69 -3.57 14.37
C ALA A 174 -15.98 -3.94 15.11
N GLN A 175 -17.15 -3.66 14.51
CA GLN A 175 -18.45 -3.96 15.11
C GLN A 175 -18.71 -5.48 15.20
N SER A 176 -18.52 -6.22 14.10
CA SER A 176 -18.80 -7.66 14.02
C SER A 176 -17.72 -8.53 14.68
N GLY A 177 -16.46 -8.06 14.70
CA GLY A 177 -15.31 -8.87 15.10
C GLY A 177 -14.81 -9.83 14.02
N ILE A 178 -15.38 -9.77 12.80
CA ILE A 178 -15.11 -10.72 11.70
C ILE A 178 -14.46 -9.96 10.54
N ASN A 179 -13.30 -10.45 10.09
CA ASN A 179 -12.63 -9.93 8.89
C ASN A 179 -13.06 -10.77 7.67
N PRO A 180 -13.73 -10.20 6.66
CA PRO A 180 -14.10 -10.94 5.45
C PRO A 180 -12.93 -11.24 4.50
N LEU A 181 -11.77 -10.61 4.70
CA LEU A 181 -10.59 -10.73 3.85
C LEU A 181 -9.44 -11.30 4.69
N ILE A 182 -9.31 -12.63 4.68
CA ILE A 182 -8.28 -13.36 5.44
C ILE A 182 -7.43 -14.15 4.45
N PHE A 183 -6.15 -13.81 4.36
CA PHE A 183 -5.16 -14.47 3.50
C PHE A 183 -4.14 -15.30 4.31
N TRP A 184 -4.31 -15.38 5.63
CA TRP A 184 -3.42 -16.14 6.49
C TRP A 184 -4.14 -17.01 7.52
N ASP A 185 -4.75 -16.42 8.56
CA ASP A 185 -5.32 -17.18 9.66
C ASP A 185 -6.48 -16.42 10.36
N GLU A 186 -7.65 -17.05 10.36
CA GLU A 186 -8.88 -16.50 10.92
C GLU A 186 -8.77 -16.24 12.43
N LYS A 187 -8.18 -17.18 13.18
CA LYS A 187 -8.07 -17.08 14.63
C LYS A 187 -7.10 -15.97 15.04
N GLN A 188 -6.01 -15.80 14.31
CA GLN A 188 -5.09 -14.68 14.51
C GLN A 188 -5.79 -13.36 14.18
N SER A 189 -6.58 -13.30 13.10
CA SER A 189 -7.37 -12.12 12.75
C SER A 189 -8.32 -11.74 13.88
N GLU A 190 -9.11 -12.70 14.41
CA GLU A 190 -10.01 -12.45 15.54
C GLU A 190 -9.26 -11.96 16.78
N GLN A 191 -8.09 -12.53 17.08
CA GLN A 191 -7.25 -12.11 18.21
C GLN A 191 -6.74 -10.68 18.04
N SER A 192 -6.28 -10.33 16.84
CA SER A 192 -5.81 -8.99 16.47
C SER A 192 -6.94 -7.97 16.61
N ILE A 193 -8.12 -8.24 16.04
CA ILE A 193 -9.30 -7.36 16.14
C ILE A 193 -9.69 -7.14 17.60
N ASN A 194 -9.80 -8.21 18.39
CA ASN A 194 -10.16 -8.12 19.80
C ASN A 194 -9.13 -7.35 20.62
N ARG A 195 -7.84 -7.45 20.28
CA ARG A 195 -6.77 -6.70 20.94
C ARG A 195 -6.82 -5.21 20.58
N ILE A 196 -7.08 -4.88 19.32
CA ILE A 196 -7.24 -3.49 18.87
C ILE A 196 -8.44 -2.84 19.57
N LYS A 197 -9.62 -3.48 19.54
CA LYS A 197 -10.84 -2.97 20.20
C LYS A 197 -10.69 -2.71 21.70
N LYS A 198 -9.76 -3.41 22.37
CA LYS A 198 -9.50 -3.24 23.81
C LYS A 198 -8.51 -2.12 24.13
N ARG A 199 -7.67 -1.73 23.16
CA ARG A 199 -6.54 -0.82 23.38
C ARG A 199 -6.72 0.52 22.69
N ALA A 200 -7.25 0.52 21.47
CA ALA A 200 -7.39 1.72 20.65
C ALA A 200 -8.59 2.55 21.12
N ASP A 201 -8.35 3.82 21.39
CA ASP A 201 -9.40 4.81 21.58
C ASP A 201 -9.89 5.33 20.22
N ILE A 202 -9.00 5.42 19.23
CA ILE A 202 -9.28 5.85 17.85
C ILE A 202 -8.67 4.84 16.88
N ILE A 203 -9.44 4.43 15.87
CA ILE A 203 -9.00 3.52 14.82
C ILE A 203 -8.91 4.28 13.49
N TYR A 204 -7.77 4.18 12.83
CA TYR A 204 -7.52 4.62 11.46
C TYR A 204 -7.45 3.37 10.56
N PRO A 205 -8.56 3.00 9.90
CA PRO A 205 -8.70 1.73 9.20
C PRO A 205 -8.11 1.77 7.79
N GLY A 206 -7.92 0.59 7.21
CA GLY A 206 -7.38 0.40 5.86
C GLY A 206 -8.26 0.90 4.73
N HIS A 207 -9.59 0.82 4.81
CA HIS A 207 -10.51 1.14 3.70
C HIS A 207 -11.76 1.90 4.16
N ASP A 208 -11.62 2.76 5.16
CA ASP A 208 -12.74 3.54 5.72
C ASP A 208 -12.27 4.87 6.31
N ALA A 209 -13.20 5.72 6.72
CA ALA A 209 -12.90 6.91 7.52
C ALA A 209 -12.49 6.53 8.96
N PRO A 210 -11.65 7.31 9.65
CA PRO A 210 -11.31 7.06 11.05
C PRO A 210 -12.53 7.07 11.96
N PHE A 211 -12.53 6.23 12.99
CA PHE A 211 -13.68 6.09 13.90
C PHE A 211 -13.28 5.69 15.33
N ARG A 212 -14.25 5.84 16.24
CA ARG A 212 -14.25 5.31 17.60
C ARG A 212 -15.22 4.15 17.72
N VAL A 213 -14.87 3.17 18.56
CA VAL A 213 -15.79 2.09 18.94
C VAL A 213 -16.44 2.46 20.26
N LEU A 214 -17.76 2.63 20.26
CA LEU A 214 -18.54 3.00 21.43
C LEU A 214 -18.73 1.80 22.37
N ALA A 215 -19.07 2.08 23.63
CA ALA A 215 -19.24 1.05 24.66
C ALA A 215 -20.35 0.02 24.36
N ASP A 216 -21.34 0.40 23.55
CA ASP A 216 -22.42 -0.46 23.08
C ASP A 216 -22.06 -1.22 21.77
N GLY A 217 -20.83 -1.04 21.27
CA GLY A 217 -20.35 -1.60 20.02
C GLY A 217 -20.68 -0.77 18.78
N GLY A 218 -21.31 0.40 18.93
CA GLY A 218 -21.54 1.35 17.84
C GLY A 218 -20.24 1.94 17.29
N ILE A 219 -20.30 2.48 16.08
CA ILE A 219 -19.19 3.16 15.41
C ILE A 219 -19.50 4.66 15.33
N GLU A 220 -18.59 5.48 15.87
CA GLU A 220 -18.63 6.93 15.73
C GLU A 220 -17.51 7.37 14.77
N TYR A 221 -17.86 7.72 13.54
CA TYR A 221 -16.89 8.23 12.57
C TYR A 221 -16.43 9.65 12.94
N LEU A 222 -15.14 9.91 12.75
CA LEU A 222 -14.52 11.21 13.05
C LEU A 222 -14.78 12.25 11.96
N ARG A 223 -15.17 11.77 10.78
CA ARG A 223 -15.56 12.58 9.64
C ARG A 223 -16.47 11.77 8.73
N GLU A 224 -17.25 12.47 7.93
CA GLU A 224 -18.02 11.87 6.86
C GLU A 224 -17.08 11.30 5.78
N PRO A 225 -17.31 10.07 5.29
CA PRO A 225 -16.58 9.54 4.13
C PRO A 225 -16.77 10.44 2.91
N GLN A 226 -15.68 10.74 2.19
CA GLN A 226 -15.73 11.58 0.99
C GLN A 226 -15.30 10.80 -0.25
N MET A 227 -16.23 10.61 -1.19
CA MET A 227 -15.92 10.08 -2.52
C MET A 227 -16.76 10.81 -3.57
N ALA A 228 -16.08 11.36 -4.58
CA ALA A 228 -16.73 11.81 -5.81
C ALA A 228 -16.52 10.75 -6.89
N VAL A 229 -17.60 10.33 -7.54
CA VAL A 229 -17.54 9.43 -8.70
C VAL A 229 -18.08 10.16 -9.92
N ALA A 230 -17.26 10.26 -10.96
CA ALA A 230 -17.61 10.84 -12.24
C ALA A 230 -17.66 9.76 -13.32
N GLY A 231 -18.37 10.03 -14.42
CA GLY A 231 -18.34 9.15 -15.58
C GLY A 231 -19.18 7.86 -15.51
N ILE A 232 -20.05 7.69 -14.50
CA ILE A 232 -20.94 6.52 -14.44
C ILE A 232 -22.08 6.70 -15.44
N THR A 233 -22.04 5.98 -16.56
CA THR A 233 -23.24 5.75 -17.39
C THR A 233 -23.47 4.25 -17.60
N PRO A 234 -24.71 3.73 -17.48
CA PRO A 234 -24.98 2.30 -17.55
C PRO A 234 -24.64 1.61 -18.88
N THR A 235 -24.34 2.37 -19.94
CA THR A 235 -24.33 1.84 -21.33
C THR A 235 -23.32 2.50 -22.29
N VAL A 236 -22.47 3.45 -21.88
CA VAL A 236 -21.56 4.15 -22.81
C VAL A 236 -20.09 3.95 -22.46
N ILE A 237 -19.36 3.41 -23.44
CA ILE A 237 -17.90 3.48 -23.57
C ILE A 237 -17.60 4.92 -23.98
N ASP A 238 -16.82 5.63 -23.15
CA ASP A 238 -16.35 7.00 -23.31
C ASP A 238 -17.28 8.10 -22.75
N VAL A 239 -16.96 8.48 -21.51
CA VAL A 239 -17.37 9.73 -20.87
C VAL A 239 -16.17 10.66 -21.02
N GLY A 240 -16.22 11.48 -22.08
CA GLY A 240 -15.21 12.47 -22.44
C GLY A 240 -15.08 13.63 -21.44
N ASP A 241 -14.95 13.33 -20.15
CA ASP A 241 -14.35 14.26 -19.22
C ASP A 241 -12.86 14.25 -19.54
N ALA A 242 -12.39 15.36 -20.13
CA ALA A 242 -11.01 15.54 -20.53
C ALA A 242 -10.09 15.31 -19.32
N LEU A 243 -9.57 14.07 -19.18
CA LEU A 243 -8.37 13.82 -18.42
C LEU A 243 -7.35 14.85 -18.92
N PRO A 244 -6.72 15.65 -18.04
CA PRO A 244 -5.67 16.55 -18.48
C PRO A 244 -4.68 15.73 -19.31
N ASN A 245 -4.21 16.28 -20.44
CA ASN A 245 -3.23 15.59 -21.28
C ASN A 245 -2.01 15.21 -20.42
N VAL A 246 -1.98 13.96 -19.93
CA VAL A 246 -0.80 13.39 -19.29
C VAL A 246 0.07 12.88 -20.43
N MET A 247 0.79 13.81 -21.07
CA MET A 247 1.96 13.48 -21.84
C MET A 247 3.02 13.05 -20.84
N MET A 248 3.12 11.74 -20.58
CA MET A 248 4.36 11.18 -20.04
C MET A 248 5.48 11.72 -20.93
N PRO A 249 6.54 12.34 -20.41
CA PRO A 249 7.67 12.72 -21.23
C PRO A 249 8.23 11.43 -21.82
N GLY A 250 7.80 11.10 -23.04
CA GLY A 250 8.47 10.14 -23.87
C GLY A 250 9.92 10.60 -23.91
N ARG A 251 10.85 9.68 -23.67
CA ARG A 251 12.28 9.95 -23.77
C ARG A 251 12.60 10.43 -25.18
N HIS A 252 12.46 11.73 -25.41
CA HIS A 252 12.81 12.43 -26.64
C HIS A 252 14.28 12.86 -26.59
N ASP A 253 15.15 12.00 -26.06
CA ASP A 253 16.60 12.11 -26.22
C ASP A 253 17.06 10.92 -27.07
N GLU A 254 17.32 11.19 -28.36
CA GLU A 254 17.92 10.21 -29.30
C GLU A 254 19.22 9.61 -28.75
N GLN A 255 19.93 10.30 -27.84
CA GLN A 255 21.14 9.80 -27.19
C GLN A 255 20.91 8.55 -26.32
N ASN A 256 19.71 8.34 -25.78
CA ASN A 256 19.42 7.18 -24.91
C ASN A 256 18.94 5.94 -25.68
N GLN A 257 18.59 6.04 -26.97
CA GLN A 257 18.14 4.87 -27.74
C GLN A 257 19.27 3.86 -27.99
N ASN A 258 20.52 4.33 -28.07
CA ASN A 258 21.68 3.44 -28.22
C ASN A 258 22.03 2.71 -26.91
N LEU A 259 21.88 3.38 -25.77
CA LEU A 259 22.12 2.77 -24.44
C LEU A 259 21.15 1.61 -24.14
N TRP A 260 19.89 1.71 -24.55
CA TRP A 260 18.88 0.65 -24.31
C TRP A 260 19.02 -0.55 -25.25
N ARG A 261 19.46 -0.34 -26.49
CA ARG A 261 19.74 -1.46 -27.41
C ARG A 261 20.96 -2.27 -26.99
N GLU A 262 21.99 -1.61 -26.44
CA GLU A 262 23.20 -2.30 -25.98
C GLU A 262 23.03 -2.96 -24.61
N THR A 263 22.30 -2.35 -23.66
CA THR A 263 22.19 -2.90 -22.29
C THR A 263 21.10 -3.96 -22.09
N ALA A 264 19.99 -3.92 -22.83
CA ALA A 264 18.95 -4.95 -22.70
C ALA A 264 19.39 -6.29 -23.29
N ALA A 265 20.08 -6.27 -24.44
CA ALA A 265 20.62 -7.46 -25.08
C ALA A 265 21.75 -8.11 -24.26
N GLN A 266 22.59 -7.30 -23.59
CA GLN A 266 23.66 -7.81 -22.71
C GLN A 266 23.12 -8.35 -21.39
N ARG A 267 22.14 -7.68 -20.74
CA ARG A 267 21.61 -8.11 -19.44
C ARG A 267 20.74 -9.36 -19.50
N ILE A 268 20.07 -9.63 -20.62
CA ILE A 268 19.33 -10.89 -20.82
C ILE A 268 20.30 -12.07 -21.05
N ALA A 269 21.44 -11.82 -21.68
CA ALA A 269 22.46 -12.85 -21.93
C ALA A 269 23.20 -13.30 -20.66
N ASP A 270 23.29 -12.43 -19.64
CA ASP A 270 24.04 -12.69 -18.40
C ASP A 270 23.21 -13.36 -17.28
N VAL A 271 21.86 -13.33 -17.38
CA VAL A 271 20.96 -13.79 -16.30
C VAL A 271 20.23 -15.08 -16.64
N VAL A 272 20.20 -15.49 -17.92
CA VAL A 272 19.50 -16.72 -18.36
C VAL A 272 20.52 -17.82 -18.69
N PRO A 273 20.52 -18.96 -17.98
CA PRO A 273 21.37 -20.09 -18.33
C PRO A 273 21.12 -20.55 -19.78
N ARG A 274 22.18 -20.60 -20.60
CA ARG A 274 22.17 -20.94 -22.05
C ARG A 274 21.39 -22.20 -22.44
N LYS A 275 21.09 -23.11 -21.50
CA LYS A 275 20.37 -24.37 -21.76
C LYS A 275 18.89 -24.23 -22.12
N TYR A 276 18.32 -23.02 -22.08
CA TYR A 276 16.90 -22.77 -22.41
C TYR A 276 16.69 -22.04 -23.76
N LEU A 277 17.76 -21.75 -24.52
CA LEU A 277 17.67 -21.00 -25.79
C LEU A 277 17.79 -21.87 -27.05
N ASP A 278 18.24 -23.13 -26.93
CA ASP A 278 18.32 -24.06 -28.06
C ASP A 278 17.05 -24.92 -28.12
N GLY A 279 15.99 -24.43 -28.77
CA GLY A 279 14.79 -25.24 -28.99
C GLY A 279 13.62 -24.64 -29.75
N ALA A 280 13.58 -23.33 -29.99
CA ALA A 280 12.49 -22.70 -30.73
C ALA A 280 13.02 -22.00 -31.99
N ALA A 281 12.89 -22.68 -33.13
CA ALA A 281 13.05 -22.01 -34.43
C ALA A 281 11.90 -21.01 -34.62
N PRO A 282 12.15 -19.77 -35.08
CA PRO A 282 11.09 -18.80 -35.32
C PRO A 282 10.20 -19.24 -36.49
N VAL A 283 8.89 -19.17 -36.30
CA VAL A 283 7.87 -19.40 -37.34
C VAL A 283 7.95 -18.27 -38.39
N PRO A 284 8.06 -18.56 -39.70
CA PRO A 284 8.14 -17.55 -40.74
C PRO A 284 6.85 -16.72 -40.85
N GLN A 285 7.03 -15.44 -41.14
CA GLN A 285 6.00 -14.40 -41.20
C GLN A 285 5.15 -14.43 -42.48
N SER A 286 4.67 -15.61 -42.89
CA SER A 286 3.85 -15.79 -44.11
C SER A 286 2.54 -16.57 -43.89
N GLU A 287 2.04 -16.67 -42.67
CA GLU A 287 0.78 -17.39 -42.37
C GLU A 287 -0.26 -16.50 -41.64
N TRP A 288 -0.45 -15.26 -42.11
CA TRP A 288 -1.54 -14.38 -41.64
C TRP A 288 -2.58 -14.04 -42.73
N ASP A 289 -2.67 -14.85 -43.79
CA ASP A 289 -3.77 -14.76 -44.76
C ASP A 289 -4.51 -16.12 -44.85
N HIS A 290 -5.79 -16.08 -44.47
CA HIS A 290 -6.86 -17.10 -44.59
C HIS A 290 -6.98 -18.19 -43.49
N GLN A 291 -7.79 -17.92 -42.45
CA GLN A 291 -9.17 -18.43 -42.24
C GLN A 291 -9.71 -18.02 -40.87
#